data_AF-A0A117MEW8-F1
#
_entry.id   AF-A0A117MEW8-F1
#
_cell.length_a   1.000
_cell.length_b   1.000
_cell.length_c   1.000
_cell.angle_alpha   90.00
_cell.angle_beta   90.00
_cell.angle_gamma   90.00
#
_symmetry.space_group_name_H-M   'P 1'
#
loop_
_entity.id
_entity.type
_entity.pdbx_description
1 polymer ?
#
loop_
_entity_poly.entity_id
_entity_poly.type
_entity_poly.pdbx_seq_one_letter_code
_entity_poly.pdbx_strand_id
1 'polypeptide(L)'
;MRRLLLLVCCICLLAGTAVAEAVPCDRDGDGTLTSSEVATAILDSLDARFMGGTVEAPPSDDLRDAAFVYEHWDGRALTITDSSGRTTTLARPLRRLAVFNSDTLEVMRSIGVESDRVVGVSKYTLEDPTFFPEYQGTANLGSIWAPDYEQAAAVRPDAIFLYATLSESFCDEIETTLMSIDPGIRFFRFDSYRPAVYADEVRKLGLLLGNEEGAERFLAFHRNVTGTVAERLSRVPADDRMSVYLENWNDYKSAGKGSGYDEKIELAGG
;
A
#
# COMPACT_ATOMS: atom_id res chain seq x y z
N MET A 1 27.80 -1.71 -58.08
CA MET A 1 27.38 -2.70 -57.06
C MET A 1 27.23 -1.99 -55.72
N ARG A 2 26.04 -2.12 -55.09
CA ARG A 2 25.70 -1.98 -53.64
C ARG A 2 26.13 -0.68 -52.93
N ARG A 3 25.20 0.25 -52.68
CA ARG A 3 24.31 0.34 -51.49
C ARG A 3 25.06 0.39 -50.14
N LEU A 4 25.09 1.57 -49.52
CA LEU A 4 25.23 1.77 -48.07
C LEU A 4 24.45 3.07 -47.69
N LEU A 5 23.12 3.03 -47.76
CA LEU A 5 22.19 2.98 -46.63
C LEU A 5 22.51 3.89 -45.43
N LEU A 6 21.61 4.87 -45.25
CA LEU A 6 21.31 5.60 -44.03
C LEU A 6 21.02 4.66 -42.85
N LEU A 7 21.41 5.07 -41.63
CA LEU A 7 20.48 5.19 -40.51
C LEU A 7 21.15 5.98 -39.36
N VAL A 8 20.90 7.29 -39.30
CA VAL A 8 20.99 8.05 -38.05
C VAL A 8 19.68 7.79 -37.33
N CYS A 9 19.67 6.81 -36.42
CA CYS A 9 18.55 6.62 -35.52
C CYS A 9 18.91 7.33 -34.21
N CYS A 10 18.38 8.54 -34.06
CA CYS A 10 18.35 9.25 -32.80
C CYS A 10 17.75 8.33 -31.74
N ILE A 11 18.59 7.91 -30.80
CA ILE A 11 18.15 7.35 -29.53
C ILE A 11 17.57 8.53 -28.76
N CYS A 12 16.27 8.79 -28.96
CA CYS A 12 15.50 9.57 -28.02
C CYS A 12 15.36 8.72 -26.76
N LEU A 13 16.27 8.93 -25.80
CA LEU A 13 16.04 8.61 -24.40
C LEU A 13 14.78 9.39 -23.98
N LEU A 14 13.61 8.75 -24.12
CA LEU A 14 12.44 9.13 -23.37
C LEU A 14 12.70 8.70 -21.93
N ALA A 15 13.46 9.51 -21.20
CA ALA A 15 13.29 9.59 -19.76
C ALA A 15 11.83 10.01 -19.57
N GLY A 16 10.99 9.03 -19.21
CA GLY A 16 9.63 9.30 -18.79
C GLY A 16 9.69 10.15 -17.53
N THR A 17 9.72 11.47 -17.70
CA THR A 17 9.34 12.38 -16.63
C THR A 17 7.86 12.12 -16.43
N ALA A 18 7.53 11.27 -15.44
CA ALA A 18 6.19 11.22 -14.91
C ALA A 18 5.87 12.66 -14.50
N VAL A 19 5.08 13.35 -15.32
CA VAL A 19 4.53 14.65 -14.93
C VAL A 19 3.73 14.34 -13.68
N ALA A 20 4.16 14.90 -12.55
CA ALA A 20 3.41 14.75 -11.31
C ALA A 20 1.98 15.21 -11.60
N GLU A 21 1.03 14.30 -11.39
CA GLU A 21 -0.37 14.62 -11.58
C GLU A 21 -0.73 15.82 -10.69
N ALA A 22 -1.49 16.77 -11.22
CA ALA A 22 -1.89 17.93 -10.43
C ALA A 22 -2.88 17.51 -9.34
N VAL A 23 -2.84 18.19 -8.19
CA VAL A 23 -3.84 17.97 -7.14
C VAL A 23 -5.21 18.38 -7.68
N PRO A 24 -6.23 17.52 -7.63
CA PRO A 24 -7.54 17.83 -8.20
C PRO A 24 -8.20 19.00 -7.46
N CYS A 25 -8.91 19.84 -8.21
CA CYS A 25 -9.58 21.06 -7.72
C CYS A 25 -8.67 22.18 -7.19
N ASP A 26 -7.35 22.08 -7.35
CA ASP A 26 -6.39 23.17 -7.13
C ASP A 26 -6.57 24.22 -8.25
N ARG A 27 -7.06 25.40 -7.90
CA ARG A 27 -7.51 26.40 -8.89
C ARG A 27 -6.42 27.37 -9.27
N ASP A 28 -5.58 27.74 -8.33
CA ASP A 28 -4.45 28.63 -8.59
C ASP A 28 -3.19 27.86 -9.01
N GLY A 29 -3.19 26.54 -8.87
CA GLY A 29 -2.13 25.65 -9.33
C GLY A 29 -0.90 25.70 -8.44
N ASP A 30 -1.04 26.12 -7.17
CA ASP A 30 0.07 26.23 -6.22
C ASP A 30 0.46 24.90 -5.56
N GLY A 31 -0.30 23.82 -5.82
CA GLY A 31 -0.09 22.47 -5.31
C GLY A 31 -0.62 22.25 -3.88
N THR A 32 -1.36 23.19 -3.30
CA THR A 32 -1.93 23.12 -1.96
C THR A 32 -3.42 23.49 -1.96
N LEU A 33 -4.28 22.51 -1.74
CA LEU A 33 -5.71 22.74 -1.56
C LEU A 33 -6.01 23.53 -0.29
N THR A 34 -6.69 24.64 -0.47
CA THR A 34 -7.24 25.45 0.61
C THR A 34 -8.71 25.11 0.88
N SER A 35 -9.18 25.43 2.10
CA SER A 35 -10.60 25.32 2.45
C SER A 35 -11.50 26.09 1.47
N SER A 36 -11.04 27.24 0.98
CA SER A 36 -11.77 28.06 0.02
C SER A 36 -11.93 27.36 -1.32
N GLU A 37 -10.89 26.72 -1.84
CA GLU A 37 -10.96 26.02 -3.13
C GLU A 37 -11.85 24.80 -3.05
N VAL A 38 -11.70 23.99 -2.00
CA VAL A 38 -12.55 22.83 -1.76
C VAL A 38 -14.02 23.25 -1.60
N ALA A 39 -14.30 24.29 -0.80
CA ALA A 39 -15.65 24.81 -0.62
C ALA A 39 -16.24 25.33 -1.94
N THR A 40 -15.45 26.07 -2.73
CA THR A 40 -15.94 26.61 -4.00
C THR A 40 -16.19 25.50 -5.02
N ALA A 41 -15.33 24.48 -5.07
CA ALA A 41 -15.54 23.31 -5.93
C ALA A 41 -16.83 22.57 -5.57
N ILE A 42 -17.12 22.40 -4.28
CA ILE A 42 -18.38 21.81 -3.80
C ILE A 42 -19.58 22.68 -4.17
N LEU A 43 -19.51 24.00 -3.95
CA LEU A 43 -20.60 24.92 -4.24
C LEU A 43 -20.90 24.99 -5.74
N ASP A 44 -19.87 25.07 -6.60
CA ASP A 44 -20.03 25.07 -8.06
C ASP A 44 -20.68 23.76 -8.53
N SER A 45 -20.32 22.63 -7.91
CA SER A 45 -20.94 21.33 -8.19
C SER A 45 -22.40 21.26 -7.78
N LEU A 46 -22.77 21.81 -6.62
CA LEU A 46 -24.17 21.87 -6.16
C LEU A 46 -25.00 22.81 -7.03
N ASP A 47 -24.46 23.97 -7.38
CA ASP A 47 -25.13 24.97 -8.22
C ASP A 47 -25.43 24.41 -9.62
N ALA A 48 -24.43 23.80 -10.26
CA ALA A 48 -24.58 23.18 -11.58
C ALA A 48 -25.59 22.01 -11.58
N ARG A 49 -25.63 21.19 -10.52
CA ARG A 49 -26.49 20.00 -10.46
C ARG A 49 -27.94 20.30 -10.08
N PHE A 50 -28.16 21.29 -9.21
CA PHE A 50 -29.46 21.47 -8.56
C PHE A 50 -30.09 22.84 -8.76
N MET A 51 -29.31 23.87 -9.09
CA MET A 51 -29.77 25.27 -9.11
C MET A 51 -29.77 25.89 -10.51
N GLY A 52 -29.30 25.16 -11.53
CA GLY A 52 -29.24 25.64 -12.91
C GLY A 52 -28.05 26.55 -13.19
N GLY A 53 -26.99 26.42 -12.39
CA GLY A 53 -25.73 27.14 -12.56
C GLY A 53 -25.09 26.93 -13.92
N THR A 54 -24.39 27.95 -14.42
CA THR A 54 -23.69 27.91 -15.72
C THR A 54 -22.18 27.69 -15.58
N VAL A 55 -21.65 27.64 -14.35
CA VAL A 55 -20.24 27.33 -14.09
C VAL A 55 -20.01 25.84 -14.33
N GLU A 56 -18.94 25.52 -15.05
CA GLU A 56 -18.55 24.12 -15.28
C GLU A 56 -18.14 23.48 -13.94
N ALA A 57 -18.90 22.49 -13.50
CA ALA A 57 -18.63 21.79 -12.26
C ALA A 57 -17.49 20.77 -12.44
N PRO A 58 -16.59 20.63 -11.46
CA PRO A 58 -15.59 19.58 -11.49
C PRO A 58 -16.25 18.19 -11.46
N PRO A 59 -15.62 17.17 -12.08
CA PRO A 59 -16.07 15.79 -12.00
C PRO A 59 -16.29 15.33 -10.56
N SER A 60 -17.27 14.45 -10.33
CA SER A 60 -17.56 13.90 -8.98
C SER A 60 -16.33 13.25 -8.33
N ASP A 61 -15.49 12.60 -9.14
CA ASP A 61 -14.30 11.91 -8.65
C ASP A 61 -13.21 12.90 -8.24
N ASP A 62 -13.05 14.02 -8.96
CA ASP A 62 -12.12 15.08 -8.60
C ASP A 62 -12.51 15.76 -7.29
N LEU A 63 -13.82 15.95 -7.05
CA LEU A 63 -14.32 16.48 -5.78
C LEU A 63 -14.06 15.55 -4.61
N ARG A 64 -14.26 14.24 -4.80
CA ARG A 64 -13.98 13.24 -3.77
C ARG A 64 -12.49 13.16 -3.48
N ASP A 65 -11.65 13.22 -4.51
CA ASP A 65 -10.20 13.21 -4.37
C ASP A 65 -9.71 14.48 -3.67
N ALA A 66 -10.21 15.66 -4.07
CA ALA A 66 -9.85 16.91 -3.42
C ALA A 66 -10.23 16.90 -1.92
N ALA A 67 -11.43 16.40 -1.59
CA ALA A 67 -11.86 16.27 -0.20
C ALA A 67 -10.96 15.31 0.59
N PHE A 68 -10.58 14.17 0.01
CA PHE A 68 -9.68 13.22 0.65
C PHE A 68 -8.29 13.83 0.86
N VAL A 69 -7.71 14.44 -0.18
CA VAL A 69 -6.38 15.06 -0.12
C VAL A 69 -6.35 16.19 0.91
N TYR A 70 -7.42 17.00 0.97
CA TYR A 70 -7.57 18.04 1.96
C TYR A 70 -7.61 17.50 3.39
N GLU A 71 -8.40 16.46 3.64
CA GLU A 71 -8.61 15.90 4.98
C GLU A 71 -7.40 15.09 5.48
N HIS A 72 -6.83 14.23 4.63
CA HIS A 72 -5.86 13.23 5.05
C HIS A 72 -4.41 13.61 4.70
N TRP A 73 -4.20 14.42 3.65
CA TRP A 73 -2.86 14.77 3.15
C TRP A 73 -2.52 16.26 3.30
N ASP A 74 -3.19 16.94 4.24
CA ASP A 74 -3.01 18.37 4.52
C ASP A 74 -3.15 19.25 3.25
N GLY A 75 -4.01 18.85 2.32
CA GLY A 75 -4.26 19.54 1.07
C GLY A 75 -3.17 19.38 0.00
N ARG A 76 -2.18 18.50 0.18
CA ARG A 76 -1.05 18.36 -0.75
C ARG A 76 -0.92 16.94 -1.29
N ALA A 77 -0.18 16.80 -2.39
CA ALA A 77 0.21 15.49 -2.89
C ALA A 77 1.02 14.73 -1.81
N LEU A 78 0.63 13.49 -1.54
CA LEU A 78 1.33 12.62 -0.60
C LEU A 78 2.61 12.07 -1.24
N THR A 79 3.75 12.26 -0.59
CA THR A 79 4.99 11.54 -0.92
C THR A 79 5.29 10.53 0.19
N ILE A 80 5.35 9.26 -0.17
CA ILE A 80 5.53 8.15 0.78
C ILE A 80 6.70 7.27 0.35
N THR A 81 7.51 6.83 1.32
CA THR A 81 8.58 5.84 1.11
C THR A 81 8.17 4.51 1.71
N ASP A 82 8.08 3.49 0.87
CA ASP A 82 7.73 2.12 1.28
C ASP A 82 8.91 1.41 1.97
N SER A 83 8.69 0.19 2.46
CA SER A 83 9.72 -0.55 3.21
C SER A 83 10.85 -1.10 2.33
N SER A 84 10.69 -1.05 1.01
CA SER A 84 11.80 -1.32 0.07
C SER A 84 12.68 -0.09 -0.18
N GLY A 85 12.32 1.06 0.39
CA GLY A 85 13.03 2.32 0.24
C GLY A 85 12.65 3.12 -1.01
N ARG A 86 11.62 2.68 -1.75
CA ARG A 86 11.13 3.40 -2.93
C ARG A 86 10.16 4.49 -2.51
N THR A 87 10.33 5.67 -3.11
CA THR A 87 9.46 6.83 -2.89
C THR A 87 8.46 6.99 -4.03
N THR A 88 7.19 7.15 -3.68
CA THR A 88 6.08 7.37 -4.62
C THR A 88 5.34 8.65 -4.22
N THR A 89 5.06 9.52 -5.20
CA THR A 89 4.21 10.70 -5.01
C THR A 89 2.84 10.48 -5.64
N LEU A 90 1.79 10.76 -4.86
CA LEU A 90 0.38 10.61 -5.23
C LEU A 90 -0.33 11.95 -5.10
N ALA A 91 -0.97 12.40 -6.17
CA ALA A 91 -1.85 13.56 -6.14
C ALA A 91 -3.34 13.18 -5.94
N ARG A 92 -3.64 11.89 -5.98
CA ARG A 92 -4.98 11.32 -5.82
C ARG A 92 -4.94 10.07 -4.93
N PRO A 93 -6.00 9.81 -4.14
CA PRO A 93 -6.10 8.62 -3.31
C PRO A 93 -6.23 7.33 -4.11
N LEU A 94 -5.81 6.22 -3.48
CA LEU A 94 -5.94 4.86 -4.02
C LEU A 94 -7.32 4.27 -3.69
N ARG A 95 -7.98 3.68 -4.66
CA ARG A 95 -9.37 3.18 -4.55
C ARG A 95 -9.50 1.68 -4.83
N ARG A 96 -8.61 1.10 -5.63
CA ARG A 96 -8.69 -0.29 -6.11
C ARG A 96 -7.39 -1.02 -5.80
N LEU A 97 -7.37 -1.65 -4.64
CA LEU A 97 -6.19 -2.28 -4.06
C LEU A 97 -6.13 -3.76 -4.44
N ALA A 98 -5.02 -4.21 -4.99
CA ALA A 98 -4.70 -5.63 -5.15
C ALA A 98 -3.57 -6.01 -4.19
N VAL A 99 -3.81 -6.99 -3.32
CA VAL A 99 -2.93 -7.28 -2.18
C VAL A 99 -2.42 -8.72 -2.27
N PHE A 100 -1.12 -8.88 -2.54
CA PHE A 100 -0.48 -10.19 -2.72
C PHE A 100 0.02 -10.81 -1.41
N ASN A 101 0.16 -10.03 -0.34
CA ASN A 101 0.63 -10.49 0.97
C ASN A 101 -0.47 -10.39 2.04
N SER A 102 -0.71 -11.49 2.75
CA SER A 102 -1.73 -11.53 3.81
C SER A 102 -1.40 -10.61 4.98
N ASP A 103 -0.12 -10.45 5.33
CA ASP A 103 0.32 -9.61 6.44
C ASP A 103 -0.12 -8.14 6.28
N THR A 104 0.03 -7.56 5.08
CA THR A 104 -0.44 -6.19 4.81
C THR A 104 -1.97 -6.13 4.76
N LEU A 105 -2.64 -7.17 4.24
CA LEU A 105 -4.10 -7.23 4.27
C LEU A 105 -4.66 -7.26 5.70
N GLU A 106 -3.99 -7.96 6.61
CA GLU A 106 -4.33 -7.99 8.04
C GLU A 106 -4.19 -6.61 8.67
N VAL A 107 -3.13 -5.87 8.35
CA VAL A 107 -2.96 -4.48 8.81
C VAL A 107 -4.07 -3.60 8.25
N MET A 108 -4.34 -3.67 6.94
CA MET A 108 -5.43 -2.92 6.30
C MET A 108 -6.78 -3.17 6.99
N ARG A 109 -7.11 -4.44 7.26
CA ARG A 109 -8.32 -4.80 8.01
C ARG A 109 -8.30 -4.23 9.43
N SER A 110 -7.16 -4.31 10.10
CA SER A 110 -7.01 -3.88 11.51
C SER A 110 -7.15 -2.37 11.68
N ILE A 111 -6.72 -1.58 10.70
CA ILE A 111 -6.83 -0.12 10.72
C ILE A 111 -8.17 0.39 10.16
N GLY A 112 -9.01 -0.50 9.60
CA GLY A 112 -10.36 -0.16 9.16
C GLY A 112 -10.51 0.15 7.68
N VAL A 113 -9.55 -0.25 6.83
CA VAL A 113 -9.70 -0.15 5.36
C VAL A 113 -10.89 -0.99 4.92
N GLU A 114 -11.73 -0.40 4.09
CA GLU A 114 -12.95 -1.01 3.59
C GLU A 114 -12.65 -2.17 2.65
N SER A 115 -13.29 -3.32 2.90
CA SER A 115 -13.01 -4.55 2.14
C SER A 115 -13.37 -4.44 0.65
N ASP A 116 -14.30 -3.55 0.28
CA ASP A 116 -14.72 -3.31 -1.11
C ASP A 116 -13.66 -2.55 -1.94
N ARG A 117 -12.72 -1.87 -1.29
CA ARG A 117 -11.53 -1.30 -1.95
C ARG A 117 -10.55 -2.38 -2.38
N VAL A 118 -10.57 -3.56 -1.76
CA VAL A 118 -9.68 -4.67 -2.10
C VAL A 118 -10.29 -5.50 -3.23
N VAL A 119 -9.76 -5.31 -4.43
CA VAL A 119 -10.31 -5.89 -5.67
C VAL A 119 -9.66 -7.22 -6.05
N GLY A 120 -8.55 -7.57 -5.40
CA GLY A 120 -7.85 -8.83 -5.60
C GLY A 120 -7.01 -9.20 -4.38
N VAL A 121 -6.98 -10.48 -4.03
CA VAL A 121 -6.18 -11.02 -2.91
C VAL A 121 -5.37 -12.24 -3.33
N SER A 122 -4.33 -12.55 -2.56
CA SER A 122 -3.59 -13.81 -2.72
C SER A 122 -4.49 -15.03 -2.54
N LYS A 123 -4.14 -16.14 -3.19
CA LYS A 123 -4.82 -17.43 -3.02
C LYS A 123 -4.83 -17.90 -1.56
N TYR A 124 -3.78 -17.60 -0.81
CA TYR A 124 -3.66 -18.02 0.60
C TYR A 124 -4.68 -17.31 1.49
N THR A 125 -5.04 -16.06 1.16
CA THR A 125 -6.15 -15.35 1.81
C THR A 125 -7.47 -16.08 1.58
N LEU A 126 -7.70 -16.59 0.37
CA LEU A 126 -8.94 -17.31 0.03
C LEU A 126 -8.99 -18.71 0.66
N GLU A 127 -7.83 -19.34 0.85
CA GLU A 127 -7.69 -20.65 1.52
C GLU A 127 -8.04 -20.61 3.02
N ASP A 128 -8.13 -19.43 3.64
CA ASP A 128 -8.59 -19.26 5.03
C ASP A 128 -9.94 -18.49 5.12
N PRO A 129 -11.07 -19.14 4.81
CA PRO A 129 -12.40 -18.53 4.88
C PRO A 129 -12.87 -18.23 6.30
N THR A 130 -12.23 -18.82 7.32
CA THR A 130 -12.61 -18.57 8.72
C THR A 130 -12.03 -17.24 9.18
N PHE A 131 -10.78 -16.97 8.80
CA PHE A 131 -10.13 -15.73 9.15
C PHE A 131 -10.47 -14.60 8.18
N PHE A 132 -10.67 -14.88 6.88
CA PHE A 132 -10.98 -13.91 5.82
C PHE A 132 -12.34 -14.16 5.13
N PRO A 133 -13.46 -14.21 5.87
CA PRO A 133 -14.78 -14.46 5.27
C PRO A 133 -15.21 -13.37 4.29
N GLU A 134 -14.83 -12.12 4.51
CA GLU A 134 -15.19 -10.96 3.68
C GLU A 134 -14.55 -10.97 2.28
N TYR A 135 -13.46 -11.72 2.08
CA TYR A 135 -12.71 -11.74 0.82
C TYR A 135 -13.04 -12.96 -0.07
N GLN A 136 -13.96 -13.83 0.34
CA GLN A 136 -14.25 -15.08 -0.40
C GLN A 136 -14.83 -14.87 -1.81
N GLY A 137 -15.35 -13.68 -2.10
CA GLY A 137 -15.81 -13.28 -3.44
C GLY A 137 -14.80 -12.44 -4.24
N THR A 138 -13.62 -12.16 -3.66
CA THR A 138 -12.60 -11.30 -4.26
C THR A 138 -11.76 -12.09 -5.27
N ALA A 139 -11.23 -11.40 -6.29
CA ALA A 139 -10.45 -12.06 -7.34
C ALA A 139 -9.18 -12.73 -6.77
N ASN A 140 -8.90 -13.94 -7.24
CA ASN A 140 -7.71 -14.70 -6.86
C ASN A 140 -6.51 -14.27 -7.71
N LEU A 141 -5.52 -13.66 -7.08
CA LEU A 141 -4.31 -13.17 -7.75
C LEU A 141 -3.20 -14.23 -7.88
N GLY A 142 -3.46 -15.48 -7.47
CA GLY A 142 -2.43 -16.49 -7.31
C GLY A 142 -1.57 -16.21 -6.08
N SER A 143 -0.26 -16.39 -6.17
CA SER A 143 0.68 -16.00 -5.11
C SER A 143 1.86 -15.25 -5.68
N ILE A 144 2.69 -14.65 -4.81
CA ILE A 144 3.92 -13.98 -5.28
C ILE A 144 4.86 -14.92 -6.07
N TRP A 145 4.82 -16.23 -5.82
CA TRP A 145 5.64 -17.23 -6.53
C TRP A 145 4.99 -17.80 -7.79
N ALA A 146 3.67 -17.61 -7.94
CA ALA A 146 2.89 -18.06 -9.07
C ALA A 146 1.70 -17.11 -9.27
N PRO A 147 1.98 -15.86 -9.71
CA PRO A 147 0.96 -14.82 -9.84
C PRO A 147 0.06 -15.10 -11.05
N ASP A 148 -1.23 -14.77 -10.90
CA ASP A 148 -2.16 -14.72 -12.02
C ASP A 148 -2.19 -13.30 -12.60
N TYR A 149 -1.33 -13.05 -13.58
CA TYR A 149 -1.18 -11.73 -14.21
C TYR A 149 -2.43 -11.29 -14.98
N GLU A 150 -3.14 -12.22 -15.62
CA GLU A 150 -4.37 -11.91 -16.36
C GLU A 150 -5.45 -11.45 -15.38
N GLN A 151 -5.62 -12.17 -14.28
CA GLN A 151 -6.61 -11.82 -13.27
C GLN A 151 -6.25 -10.51 -12.55
N ALA A 152 -4.97 -10.30 -12.23
CA ALA A 152 -4.46 -9.07 -11.62
C ALA A 152 -4.68 -7.84 -12.53
N ALA A 153 -4.44 -7.96 -13.84
CA ALA A 153 -4.72 -6.88 -14.79
C ALA A 153 -6.23 -6.66 -14.98
N ALA A 154 -7.03 -7.73 -15.05
CA ALA A 154 -8.47 -7.66 -15.30
C ALA A 154 -9.24 -6.91 -14.21
N VAL A 155 -8.78 -6.96 -12.95
CA VAL A 155 -9.39 -6.21 -11.84
C VAL A 155 -9.03 -4.73 -11.85
N ARG A 156 -8.19 -4.25 -12.77
CA ARG A 156 -7.81 -2.83 -12.94
C ARG A 156 -7.50 -2.15 -11.59
N PRO A 157 -6.48 -2.64 -10.86
CA PRO A 157 -6.07 -2.01 -9.61
C PRO A 157 -5.40 -0.66 -9.92
N ASP A 158 -5.52 0.30 -9.01
CA ASP A 158 -4.67 1.50 -9.01
C ASP A 158 -3.46 1.35 -8.08
N ALA A 159 -3.50 0.37 -7.17
CA ALA A 159 -2.39 0.03 -6.30
C ALA A 159 -2.20 -1.48 -6.14
N ILE A 160 -0.95 -1.92 -6.11
CA ILE A 160 -0.55 -3.29 -5.80
C ILE A 160 0.39 -3.30 -4.59
N PHE A 161 0.07 -4.17 -3.63
CA PHE A 161 0.84 -4.37 -2.40
C PHE A 161 1.60 -5.70 -2.44
N LEU A 162 2.90 -5.62 -2.19
CA LEU A 162 3.86 -6.73 -2.23
C LEU A 162 4.73 -6.73 -0.96
N TYR A 163 5.48 -7.80 -0.76
CA TYR A 163 6.52 -7.87 0.28
C TYR A 163 7.70 -6.94 -0.06
N ALA A 164 8.36 -6.41 0.97
CA ALA A 164 9.54 -5.56 0.81
C ALA A 164 10.85 -6.34 0.84
N THR A 165 10.98 -7.29 1.76
CA THR A 165 12.22 -8.06 1.94
C THR A 165 12.06 -9.56 1.66
N LEU A 166 10.83 -10.07 1.62
CA LEU A 166 10.56 -11.46 1.28
C LEU A 166 10.45 -11.64 -0.23
N SER A 167 11.23 -12.58 -0.78
CA SER A 167 11.15 -12.99 -2.20
C SER A 167 11.24 -11.80 -3.18
N GLU A 168 12.19 -10.89 -2.95
CA GLU A 168 12.35 -9.63 -3.69
C GLU A 168 12.32 -9.82 -5.22
N SER A 169 13.02 -10.81 -5.75
CA SER A 169 13.07 -11.07 -7.20
C SER A 169 11.71 -11.41 -7.81
N PHE A 170 10.84 -12.09 -7.06
CA PHE A 170 9.49 -12.40 -7.51
C PHE A 170 8.61 -11.14 -7.48
N CYS A 171 8.77 -10.29 -6.46
CA CYS A 171 8.08 -9.00 -6.38
C CYS A 171 8.52 -8.07 -7.53
N ASP A 172 9.80 -8.07 -7.89
CA ASP A 172 10.34 -7.32 -9.04
C ASP A 172 9.75 -7.79 -10.37
N GLU A 173 9.58 -9.10 -10.54
CA GLU A 173 8.97 -9.68 -11.74
C GLU A 173 7.49 -9.28 -11.86
N ILE A 174 6.75 -9.34 -10.75
CA ILE A 174 5.34 -8.94 -10.71
C ILE A 174 5.18 -7.48 -11.09
N GLU A 175 5.98 -6.63 -10.47
CA GLU A 175 5.97 -5.20 -10.73
C GLU A 175 6.30 -4.88 -12.19
N THR A 176 7.40 -5.44 -12.71
CA THR A 176 7.82 -5.22 -14.10
C THR A 176 6.74 -5.66 -15.08
N THR A 177 6.12 -6.82 -14.84
CA THR A 177 5.11 -7.40 -15.71
C THR A 177 3.83 -6.56 -15.69
N LEU A 178 3.28 -6.27 -14.52
CA LEU A 178 2.01 -5.55 -14.40
C LEU A 178 2.15 -4.07 -14.80
N MET A 179 3.29 -3.43 -14.52
CA MET A 179 3.58 -2.08 -14.99
C MET A 179 3.70 -2.01 -16.52
N SER A 180 4.14 -3.08 -17.19
CA SER A 180 4.16 -3.15 -18.65
C SER A 180 2.77 -3.25 -19.29
N ILE A 181 1.78 -3.74 -18.53
CA ILE A 181 0.38 -3.85 -18.95
C ILE A 181 -0.35 -2.53 -18.70
N ASP A 182 -0.17 -1.96 -17.50
CA ASP A 182 -0.74 -0.66 -17.13
C ASP A 182 0.29 0.16 -16.34
N PRO A 183 0.90 1.19 -16.96
CA PRO A 183 1.89 2.04 -16.31
C PRO A 183 1.27 2.97 -15.24
N GLY A 184 -0.06 3.03 -15.13
CA GLY A 184 -0.77 3.79 -14.10
C GLY A 184 -0.79 3.11 -12.74
N ILE A 185 -0.52 1.80 -12.67
CA ILE A 185 -0.52 1.03 -11.42
C ILE A 185 0.62 1.52 -10.51
N ARG A 186 0.27 1.80 -9.25
CA ARG A 186 1.24 2.15 -8.21
C ARG A 186 1.61 0.92 -7.41
N PHE A 187 2.89 0.75 -7.12
CA PHE A 187 3.38 -0.39 -6.33
C PHE A 187 3.85 0.10 -4.95
N PHE A 188 3.49 -0.65 -3.92
CA PHE A 188 3.91 -0.41 -2.55
C PHE A 188 4.40 -1.71 -1.92
N ARG A 189 5.58 -1.65 -1.30
CA ARG A 189 6.18 -2.81 -0.63
C ARG A 189 6.20 -2.63 0.87
N PHE A 190 5.48 -3.48 1.58
CA PHE A 190 5.43 -3.53 3.04
C PHE A 190 5.55 -4.98 3.49
N ASP A 191 6.38 -5.25 4.50
CA ASP A 191 6.47 -6.59 5.06
C ASP A 191 5.32 -6.87 6.01
N SER A 192 4.96 -5.90 6.85
CA SER A 192 3.87 -6.00 7.83
C SER A 192 3.98 -7.19 8.80
N TYR A 193 5.15 -7.83 8.89
CA TYR A 193 5.41 -8.92 9.84
C TYR A 193 6.64 -8.69 10.74
N ARG A 194 7.46 -7.68 10.43
CA ARG A 194 8.74 -7.41 11.11
C ARG A 194 8.56 -6.44 12.27
N PRO A 195 8.76 -6.89 13.53
CA PRO A 195 8.59 -6.02 14.70
C PRO A 195 9.36 -4.69 14.63
N ALA A 196 10.58 -4.70 14.10
CA ALA A 196 11.43 -3.51 14.03
C ALA A 196 10.83 -2.34 13.23
N VAL A 197 10.04 -2.62 12.19
CA VAL A 197 9.46 -1.61 11.29
C VAL A 197 7.94 -1.54 11.35
N TYR A 198 7.28 -2.51 12.01
CA TYR A 198 5.83 -2.68 12.00
C TYR A 198 5.04 -1.40 12.33
N ALA A 199 5.45 -0.68 13.38
CA ALA A 199 4.74 0.53 13.80
C ALA A 199 4.87 1.70 12.81
N ASP A 200 5.94 1.75 12.02
CA ASP A 200 6.12 2.72 10.94
C ASP A 200 5.27 2.34 9.72
N GLU A 201 5.29 1.06 9.33
CA GLU A 201 4.49 0.53 8.22
C GLU A 201 2.98 0.74 8.44
N VAL A 202 2.49 0.49 9.66
CA VAL A 202 1.08 0.72 10.00
C VAL A 202 0.68 2.19 9.86
N ARG A 203 1.54 3.13 10.28
CA ARG A 203 1.26 4.57 10.12
C ARG A 203 1.29 4.99 8.66
N LYS A 204 2.26 4.48 7.90
CA LYS A 204 2.37 4.70 6.45
C LYS A 204 1.14 4.21 5.72
N LEU A 205 0.66 3.00 6.03
CA LEU A 205 -0.59 2.46 5.47
C LEU A 205 -1.81 3.28 5.90
N GLY A 206 -1.87 3.72 7.15
CA GLY A 206 -2.90 4.64 7.65
C GLY A 206 -2.96 5.93 6.83
N LEU A 207 -1.84 6.64 6.70
CA LEU A 207 -1.75 7.88 5.92
C LEU A 207 -2.03 7.66 4.43
N LEU A 208 -1.51 6.59 3.84
CA LEU A 208 -1.70 6.25 2.43
C LEU A 208 -3.17 6.01 2.08
N LEU A 209 -3.93 5.43 3.01
CA LEU A 209 -5.29 4.95 2.76
C LEU A 209 -6.37 5.78 3.48
N GLY A 210 -6.02 6.87 4.17
CA GLY A 210 -6.93 7.77 4.88
C GLY A 210 -7.53 7.15 6.15
N ASN A 211 -6.73 6.38 6.87
CA ASN A 211 -7.10 5.57 8.03
C ASN A 211 -6.14 5.82 9.22
N GLU A 212 -5.67 7.06 9.39
CA GLU A 212 -4.69 7.46 10.40
C GLU A 212 -5.18 7.23 11.82
N GLU A 213 -6.43 7.57 12.11
CA GLU A 213 -7.01 7.33 13.42
C GLU A 213 -7.10 5.82 13.73
N GLY A 214 -7.47 5.02 12.73
CA GLY A 214 -7.52 3.57 12.84
C GLY A 214 -6.14 2.97 13.10
N ALA A 215 -5.12 3.47 12.40
CA ALA A 215 -3.73 3.12 12.62
C ALA A 215 -3.27 3.43 14.05
N GLU A 216 -3.53 4.63 14.57
CA GLU A 216 -3.12 4.97 15.94
C GLU A 216 -3.89 4.19 17.01
N ARG A 217 -5.19 3.93 16.81
CA ARG A 217 -5.96 3.04 17.70
C ARG A 217 -5.38 1.64 17.73
N PHE A 218 -5.08 1.06 16.56
CA PHE A 218 -4.48 -0.27 16.46
C PHE A 218 -3.09 -0.30 17.11
N LEU A 219 -2.25 0.71 16.86
CA LEU A 219 -0.92 0.77 17.45
C LEU A 219 -0.96 0.97 18.97
N ALA A 220 -1.95 1.68 19.51
CA ALA A 220 -2.15 1.77 20.94
C ALA A 220 -2.46 0.39 21.56
N PHE A 221 -3.35 -0.39 20.94
CA PHE A 221 -3.62 -1.77 21.33
C PHE A 221 -2.35 -2.63 21.26
N HIS A 222 -1.64 -2.60 20.13
CA HIS A 222 -0.41 -3.37 19.91
C HIS A 222 0.68 -3.03 20.95
N ARG A 223 0.92 -1.73 21.21
CA ARG A 223 1.89 -1.28 22.22
C ARG A 223 1.50 -1.70 23.64
N ASN A 224 0.21 -1.70 23.97
CA ASN A 224 -0.25 -2.14 25.29
C ASN A 224 0.06 -3.63 25.54
N VAL A 225 -0.19 -4.47 24.53
CA VAL A 225 0.08 -5.92 24.62
C VAL A 225 1.58 -6.19 24.67
N THR A 226 2.35 -5.63 23.75
CA THR A 226 3.80 -5.83 23.69
C THR A 226 4.52 -5.22 24.89
N GLY A 227 4.05 -4.09 25.41
CA GLY A 227 4.54 -3.47 26.65
C GLY A 227 4.33 -4.38 27.86
N THR A 228 3.20 -5.08 27.94
CA THR A 228 2.93 -6.05 29.03
C THR A 228 3.94 -7.21 28.99
N VAL A 229 4.29 -7.71 27.79
CA VAL A 229 5.29 -8.77 27.63
C VAL A 229 6.67 -8.25 28.06
N ALA A 230 7.08 -7.08 27.57
CA ALA A 230 8.36 -6.47 27.91
C ALA A 230 8.51 -6.20 29.42
N GLU A 231 7.45 -5.71 30.09
CA GLU A 231 7.45 -5.50 31.53
C GLU A 231 7.70 -6.80 32.31
N ARG A 232 7.03 -7.89 31.93
CA ARG A 232 7.21 -9.20 32.56
C ARG A 232 8.63 -9.74 32.34
N LEU A 233 9.15 -9.63 31.13
CA LEU A 233 10.49 -10.10 30.77
C LEU A 233 11.61 -9.29 31.43
N SER A 234 11.37 -8.02 31.76
CA SER A 234 12.35 -7.20 32.51
C SER A 234 12.69 -7.76 33.90
N ARG A 235 11.83 -8.65 34.43
CA ARG A 235 12.01 -9.33 35.73
C ARG A 235 12.69 -10.69 35.61
N VAL A 236 12.97 -11.16 34.38
CA VAL A 236 13.60 -12.46 34.11
C VAL A 236 15.09 -12.23 33.81
N PRO A 237 16.01 -12.77 34.63
CA PRO A 237 17.45 -12.72 34.35
C PRO A 237 17.79 -13.31 32.98
N ALA A 238 18.81 -12.76 32.32
CA ALA A 238 19.22 -13.24 30.99
C ALA A 238 19.61 -14.72 31.00
N ASP A 239 20.25 -15.20 32.07
CA ASP A 239 20.68 -16.59 32.22
C ASP A 239 19.50 -17.57 32.46
N ASP A 240 18.34 -17.04 32.84
CA ASP A 240 17.10 -17.81 33.05
C ASP A 240 16.21 -17.85 31.79
N ARG A 241 16.63 -17.20 30.69
CA ARG A 241 15.89 -17.20 29.42
C ARG A 241 16.01 -18.55 28.73
N MET A 242 14.88 -19.04 28.21
CA MET A 242 14.78 -20.35 27.59
C MET A 242 15.25 -20.28 26.14
N SER A 243 16.20 -21.14 25.75
CA SER A 243 16.56 -21.30 24.34
C SER A 243 15.38 -21.84 23.53
N VAL A 244 15.04 -21.19 22.42
CA VAL A 244 13.92 -21.57 21.55
C VAL A 244 14.43 -22.10 20.22
N TYR A 245 13.92 -23.26 19.80
CA TYR A 245 13.98 -23.72 18.41
C TYR A 245 12.62 -23.48 17.76
N LEU A 246 12.59 -22.69 16.69
CA LEU A 246 11.39 -22.49 15.88
C LEU A 246 11.45 -23.36 14.63
N GLU A 247 10.46 -24.21 14.44
CA GLU A 247 10.23 -24.92 13.18
C GLU A 247 9.02 -24.30 12.47
N ASN A 248 9.12 -24.07 11.17
CA ASN A 248 8.04 -23.42 10.42
C ASN A 248 8.00 -23.88 8.95
N TRP A 249 6.77 -23.91 8.39
CA TRP A 249 6.40 -24.35 7.04
C TRP A 249 6.69 -25.82 6.67
N ASN A 250 7.88 -26.32 6.96
CA ASN A 250 8.29 -27.68 6.65
C ASN A 250 9.14 -28.26 7.79
N ASP A 251 9.07 -29.57 7.95
CA ASP A 251 9.90 -30.30 8.91
C ASP A 251 11.39 -29.93 8.76
N TYR A 252 12.05 -29.71 9.89
CA TYR A 252 13.46 -29.38 10.01
C TYR A 252 13.86 -28.06 9.33
N LYS A 253 12.90 -27.15 9.08
CA LYS A 253 13.16 -25.79 8.58
C LYS A 253 12.91 -24.77 9.68
N SER A 254 13.90 -23.91 9.89
CA SER A 254 13.89 -22.86 10.90
C SER A 254 14.18 -21.50 10.27
N ALA A 255 14.02 -20.44 11.06
CA ALA A 255 14.36 -19.09 10.67
C ALA A 255 15.75 -18.71 11.20
N GLY A 256 16.52 -18.00 10.37
CA GLY A 256 17.85 -17.53 10.74
C GLY A 256 17.83 -16.24 11.55
N LYS A 257 18.99 -15.92 12.14
CA LYS A 257 19.23 -14.65 12.84
C LYS A 257 18.93 -13.45 11.93
N GLY A 258 18.27 -12.43 12.48
CA GLY A 258 17.85 -11.21 11.78
C GLY A 258 16.54 -11.35 10.98
N SER A 259 15.89 -12.51 11.03
CA SER A 259 14.56 -12.69 10.44
C SER A 259 13.46 -12.10 11.32
N GLY A 260 12.28 -11.87 10.76
CA GLY A 260 11.12 -11.44 11.55
C GLY A 260 10.70 -12.45 12.64
N TYR A 261 11.05 -13.73 12.48
CA TYR A 261 10.82 -14.75 13.51
C TYR A 261 11.84 -14.65 14.64
N ASP A 262 13.12 -14.46 14.31
CA ASP A 262 14.18 -14.21 15.29
C ASP A 262 13.86 -12.97 16.14
N GLU A 263 13.46 -11.86 15.52
CA GLU A 263 13.01 -10.66 16.22
C GLU A 263 11.86 -10.96 17.21
N LYS A 264 10.89 -11.79 16.81
CA LYS A 264 9.76 -12.17 17.68
C LYS A 264 10.20 -13.06 18.85
N ILE A 265 11.14 -13.97 18.63
CA ILE A 265 11.71 -14.84 19.68
C ILE A 265 12.47 -13.99 20.70
N GLU A 266 13.34 -13.09 20.24
CA GLU A 266 14.09 -12.18 21.11
C GLU A 266 13.15 -11.29 21.94
N LEU A 267 12.09 -10.75 21.33
CA LEU A 267 11.07 -9.95 22.00
C LEU A 267 10.27 -10.74 23.04
N ALA A 268 10.16 -12.06 22.86
CA ALA A 268 9.54 -12.98 23.83
C ALA A 268 10.54 -13.51 24.89
N GLY A 269 11.82 -13.13 24.80
CA GLY A 269 12.86 -13.51 25.76
C GLY A 269 13.44 -14.90 25.53
N GLY A 270 13.40 -15.41 24.29
CA GLY A 270 14.06 -16.65 23.86
C GLY A 270 15.47 -16.46 23.32
#